data_AF-A0A5J5DLK0-F1
#
_entry.id   AF-A0A5J5DLK0-F1
#
_cell.length_a   1.000
_cell.length_b   1.000
_cell.length_c   1.000
_cell.angle_alpha   90.00
_cell.angle_beta   90.00
_cell.angle_gamma   90.00
#
_symmetry.space_group_name_H-M   'P 1'
#
loop_
_entity.id
_entity.type
_entity.pdbx_description
1 polymer ?
#
loop_
_entity_poly.entity_id
_entity_poly.type
_entity_poly.pdbx_seq_one_letter_code
_entity_poly.pdbx_strand_id
1 'polypeptide(L)'
;MKCCPQWPDHLTSCPLAAVCTLEAETGPCRASMPRWHFDLSQRKCVRFVYGGCAGNRNNFDSEEYCMAVCKRLTIPPTPQPTDDVDIYFETPADDKEHSRFQRAKEQLEIRHRNRMERVRKEWEEADRQAKNLPKAERQTLIQHFQAMVESLEEEAASEKQQLVETHLARVEAMLNDRRRLALENYLAALQADPPRPHRILQALRRYVRAENKDRQHTIRHYQHVLAVDPEKAAQMKSQVMTHLRVIDERMNQSLSLLYKVPYVAEEIQDEIGESCSGKKSPRGCNKNESEMKTVMEFAYVPDR
;
A
#
# COMPACT_ATOMS: atom_id res chain seq x y z
N MET A 1 43.93 -12.86 1.38
CA MET A 1 43.75 -11.68 0.52
C MET A 1 42.28 -11.29 0.61
N LYS A 2 42.00 -10.22 1.36
CA LYS A 2 40.65 -9.65 1.49
C LYS A 2 40.38 -8.84 0.23
N CYS A 3 39.19 -8.94 -0.37
CA CYS A 3 38.74 -7.94 -1.33
C CYS A 3 38.81 -6.56 -0.64
N CYS A 4 39.55 -5.63 -1.26
CA CYS A 4 39.94 -4.27 -0.89
C CYS A 4 39.51 -3.68 0.48
N PRO A 5 40.45 -3.19 1.31
CA PRO A 5 40.18 -2.24 2.37
C PRO A 5 40.39 -0.81 1.85
N GLN A 6 39.39 -0.21 1.18
CA GLN A 6 39.20 1.26 1.03
C GLN A 6 38.19 1.57 -0.10
N TRP A 7 36.91 1.66 0.27
CA TRP A 7 35.99 2.73 -0.15
C TRP A 7 34.69 2.63 0.66
N PRO A 8 34.02 3.77 0.97
CA PRO A 8 32.89 3.85 1.86
C PRO A 8 31.61 3.39 1.16
N ASP A 9 30.67 2.98 2.00
CA ASP A 9 29.34 2.51 1.67
C ASP A 9 28.68 3.40 0.61
N HIS A 10 28.43 2.86 -0.60
CA HIS A 10 27.27 3.12 -1.46
C HIS A 10 27.42 2.35 -2.79
N LEU A 11 26.49 1.42 -3.03
CA LEU A 11 26.10 0.79 -4.30
C LEU A 11 27.09 0.93 -5.49
N THR A 12 27.98 -0.05 -5.68
CA THR A 12 28.38 -0.45 -7.04
C THR A 12 28.74 -1.93 -7.07
N SER A 13 27.96 -2.67 -7.82
CA SER A 13 28.11 -4.09 -8.14
C SER A 13 29.55 -4.42 -8.59
N CYS A 14 30.29 -5.20 -7.80
CA CYS A 14 31.26 -6.10 -8.40
C CYS A 14 30.43 -7.20 -9.05
N PRO A 15 30.51 -7.44 -10.37
CA PRO A 15 29.60 -8.39 -11.01
C PRO A 15 29.87 -9.78 -10.44
N LEU A 16 29.04 -10.22 -9.50
CA LEU A 16 29.09 -11.57 -8.91
C LEU A 16 29.02 -12.64 -10.00
N ALA A 17 28.32 -12.32 -11.10
CA ALA A 17 28.30 -13.11 -12.33
C ALA A 17 29.70 -13.31 -12.94
N ALA A 18 30.62 -12.35 -12.86
CA ALA A 18 31.96 -12.47 -13.43
C ALA A 18 32.92 -13.34 -12.60
N VAL A 19 32.60 -13.60 -11.32
CA VAL A 19 33.40 -14.45 -10.44
C VAL A 19 32.85 -15.87 -10.40
N CYS A 20 31.56 -16.02 -10.14
CA CYS A 20 30.94 -17.31 -9.88
C CYS A 20 30.60 -18.13 -11.14
N THR A 21 30.89 -17.61 -12.35
CA THR A 21 30.67 -18.35 -13.62
C THR A 21 31.95 -18.88 -14.25
N LEU A 22 33.11 -18.54 -13.68
CA LEU A 22 34.41 -19.02 -14.16
C LEU A 22 34.64 -20.47 -13.72
N GLU A 23 35.37 -21.25 -14.52
CA GLU A 23 35.81 -22.58 -14.10
C GLU A 23 36.87 -22.51 -13.00
N ALA A 24 37.07 -23.59 -12.24
CA ALA A 24 38.11 -23.65 -11.23
C ALA A 24 39.50 -23.64 -11.88
N GLU A 25 40.41 -22.78 -11.41
CA GLU A 25 41.76 -22.68 -11.96
C GLU A 25 42.83 -22.98 -10.90
N THR A 26 43.53 -24.11 -11.05
CA THR A 26 44.61 -24.52 -10.14
C THR A 26 45.81 -23.57 -10.22
N GLY A 27 46.09 -22.97 -11.37
CA GLY A 27 47.28 -22.16 -11.59
C GLY A 27 48.56 -23.02 -11.77
N PRO A 28 49.70 -22.39 -12.12
CA PRO A 28 50.92 -23.08 -12.53
C PRO A 28 51.81 -23.54 -11.37
N CYS A 29 51.57 -23.03 -10.15
CA CYS A 29 52.33 -23.44 -8.96
C CYS A 29 51.91 -24.82 -8.46
N ARG A 30 52.78 -25.48 -7.69
CA ARG A 30 52.64 -26.89 -7.28
C ARG A 30 52.30 -27.08 -5.79
N ALA A 31 51.80 -26.06 -5.10
CA ALA A 31 51.27 -26.24 -3.75
C ALA A 31 49.95 -27.02 -3.81
N SER A 32 49.64 -27.80 -2.77
CA SER A 32 48.35 -28.48 -2.64
C SER A 32 47.50 -27.74 -1.62
N MET A 33 46.75 -26.75 -2.07
CA MET A 33 45.88 -25.95 -1.20
C MET A 33 44.41 -26.31 -1.45
N PRO A 34 43.70 -26.92 -0.47
CA PRO A 34 42.26 -27.13 -0.56
C PRO A 34 41.56 -25.78 -0.69
N ARG A 35 40.73 -25.61 -1.73
CA ARG A 35 39.91 -24.43 -1.96
C ARG A 35 38.53 -24.83 -2.45
N TRP A 36 37.62 -23.88 -2.48
CA TRP A 36 36.25 -24.04 -2.94
C TRP A 36 36.02 -23.16 -4.16
N HIS A 37 35.34 -23.67 -5.17
CA HIS A 37 34.85 -22.89 -6.30
C HIS A 37 33.36 -23.14 -6.47
N PHE A 38 32.64 -22.19 -7.04
CA PHE A 38 31.24 -22.38 -7.39
C PHE A 38 31.13 -23.09 -8.73
N ASP A 39 30.45 -24.23 -8.76
CA ASP A 39 30.09 -24.94 -9.99
C ASP A 39 28.67 -24.51 -10.40
N LEU A 40 28.58 -23.80 -11.53
CA LEU A 40 27.30 -23.29 -12.04
C LEU A 40 26.36 -24.42 -12.49
N SER A 41 26.91 -25.52 -13.01
CA SER A 41 26.12 -26.67 -13.48
C SER A 41 25.46 -27.40 -12.31
N GLN A 42 26.19 -27.52 -11.20
CA GLN A 42 25.70 -28.18 -9.97
C GLN A 42 25.01 -27.21 -9.00
N ARG A 43 25.14 -25.90 -9.23
CA ARG A 43 24.71 -24.81 -8.34
C ARG A 43 25.21 -24.97 -6.90
N LYS A 44 26.44 -25.46 -6.74
CA LYS A 44 27.05 -25.77 -5.44
C LYS A 44 28.51 -25.33 -5.42
N CYS A 45 29.02 -25.06 -4.22
CA CYS A 45 30.44 -24.89 -4.00
C CYS A 45 31.11 -26.25 -3.90
N VAL A 46 32.08 -26.52 -4.77
CA VAL A 46 32.79 -27.79 -4.87
C VAL A 46 34.26 -27.56 -4.54
N ARG A 47 34.86 -28.53 -3.85
CA ARG A 47 36.27 -28.46 -3.45
C ARG A 47 37.19 -28.75 -4.64
N PHE A 48 38.21 -27.92 -4.83
CA PHE A 48 39.30 -28.14 -5.78
C PHE A 48 40.66 -27.89 -5.13
N VAL A 49 41.73 -28.21 -5.86
CA VAL A 49 43.10 -27.94 -5.42
C VAL A 49 43.63 -26.71 -6.14
N TYR A 50 44.06 -25.73 -5.37
CA TYR A 50 44.74 -24.54 -5.83
C TYR A 50 46.25 -24.69 -5.65
N GLY A 51 46.99 -24.37 -6.72
CA GLY A 51 48.44 -24.48 -6.85
C GLY A 51 49.23 -23.48 -6.03
N GLY A 52 48.58 -22.48 -5.44
CA GLY A 52 49.18 -21.47 -4.56
C GLY A 52 49.64 -20.19 -5.26
N CYS A 53 49.48 -20.08 -6.59
CA CYS A 53 49.70 -18.84 -7.32
C CYS A 53 48.86 -18.76 -8.60
N ALA A 54 48.70 -17.54 -9.14
CA ALA A 54 47.82 -17.22 -10.26
C ALA A 54 46.38 -17.72 -10.04
N GLY A 55 45.66 -18.11 -11.10
CA GLY A 55 44.27 -18.53 -10.99
C GLY A 55 43.28 -17.38 -11.04
N ASN A 56 42.00 -17.73 -11.13
CA ASN A 56 40.91 -16.77 -11.18
C ASN A 56 40.24 -16.58 -9.81
N ARG A 57 39.19 -15.75 -9.80
CA ARG A 57 38.49 -15.34 -8.57
C ARG A 57 37.46 -16.34 -8.08
N ASN A 58 37.13 -17.39 -8.84
CA ASN A 58 36.27 -18.47 -8.37
C ASN A 58 37.07 -19.43 -7.46
N ASN A 59 37.63 -18.87 -6.40
CA ASN A 59 38.57 -19.53 -5.50
C ASN A 59 38.40 -18.97 -4.09
N PHE A 60 37.73 -19.74 -3.25
CA PHE A 60 37.35 -19.40 -1.89
C PHE A 60 38.04 -20.32 -0.88
N ASP A 61 38.31 -19.81 0.31
CA ASP A 61 38.95 -20.53 1.40
C ASP A 61 37.99 -21.44 2.18
N SER A 62 36.69 -21.21 2.09
CA SER A 62 35.64 -21.98 2.77
C SER A 62 34.40 -22.16 1.87
N GLU A 63 33.66 -23.24 2.13
CA GLU A 63 32.38 -23.51 1.46
C GLU A 63 31.37 -22.41 1.80
N GLU A 64 31.35 -21.99 3.07
CA GLU A 64 30.44 -20.96 3.58
C GLU A 64 30.68 -19.62 2.89
N TYR A 65 31.95 -19.23 2.70
CA TYR A 65 32.28 -17.98 2.00
C TYR A 65 31.96 -18.07 0.52
N CYS A 66 32.27 -19.20 -0.12
CA CYS A 66 31.88 -19.47 -1.51
C CYS A 66 30.36 -19.36 -1.71
N MET A 67 29.59 -20.00 -0.83
CA MET A 67 28.13 -19.95 -0.87
C MET A 67 27.64 -18.54 -0.55
N ALA A 68 28.18 -17.83 0.45
CA ALA A 68 27.78 -16.46 0.75
C ALA A 68 27.97 -15.50 -0.46
N VAL A 69 29.04 -15.69 -1.24
CA VAL A 69 29.34 -14.89 -2.43
C VAL A 69 28.45 -15.29 -3.61
N CYS A 70 28.31 -16.59 -3.89
CA CYS A 70 27.70 -17.10 -5.13
C CYS A 70 26.23 -17.54 -5.00
N LYS A 71 25.68 -17.63 -3.77
CA LYS A 71 24.29 -18.09 -3.51
C LYS A 71 23.22 -17.29 -4.24
N ARG A 72 23.46 -16.02 -4.58
CA ARG A 72 22.50 -15.23 -5.37
C ARG A 72 22.24 -15.80 -6.78
N LEU A 73 23.11 -16.67 -7.30
CA LEU A 73 22.90 -17.43 -8.55
C LEU A 73 22.18 -18.78 -8.33
N THR A 74 22.01 -19.23 -7.09
CA THR A 74 21.35 -20.49 -6.73
C THR A 74 19.85 -20.36 -6.50
N ILE A 75 19.37 -19.12 -6.38
CA ILE A 75 17.95 -18.82 -6.25
C ILE A 75 17.35 -18.90 -7.66
N PRO A 76 16.50 -19.91 -8.02
CA PRO A 76 15.58 -19.70 -9.15
C PRO A 76 14.86 -18.39 -8.85
N PRO A 77 14.67 -17.46 -9.80
CA PRO A 77 14.20 -16.12 -9.49
C PRO A 77 12.94 -16.22 -8.62
N THR A 78 13.12 -16.09 -7.31
CA THR A 78 12.03 -15.78 -6.41
C THR A 78 11.53 -14.45 -6.92
N PRO A 79 10.22 -14.27 -7.09
CA PRO A 79 9.72 -12.99 -7.55
C PRO A 79 10.33 -11.95 -6.60
N GLN A 80 11.11 -11.03 -7.17
CA GLN A 80 11.17 -9.69 -6.61
C GLN A 80 9.71 -9.20 -6.52
N PRO A 81 9.37 -8.14 -5.77
CA PRO A 81 8.05 -7.52 -5.92
C PRO A 81 7.94 -7.07 -7.40
N THR A 82 7.39 -7.93 -8.26
CA THR A 82 7.33 -7.72 -9.71
C THR A 82 6.07 -6.97 -10.11
N ASP A 83 5.16 -6.80 -9.15
CA ASP A 83 3.83 -6.27 -9.38
C ASP A 83 3.50 -5.19 -8.33
N ASP A 84 2.77 -4.14 -8.75
CA ASP A 84 2.47 -2.94 -7.95
C ASP A 84 1.71 -3.28 -6.65
N VAL A 85 1.10 -4.46 -6.55
CA VAL A 85 0.40 -4.93 -5.35
C VAL A 85 1.36 -5.34 -4.24
N ASP A 86 2.44 -6.04 -4.55
CA ASP A 86 3.43 -6.44 -3.54
C ASP A 86 4.18 -5.20 -3.03
N ILE A 87 4.52 -4.30 -3.96
CA ILE A 87 5.10 -2.98 -3.66
C ILE A 87 4.17 -2.20 -2.71
N TYR A 88 2.86 -2.26 -2.93
CA TYR A 88 1.89 -1.55 -2.09
C TYR A 88 1.92 -2.03 -0.62
N PHE A 89 2.01 -3.34 -0.39
CA PHE A 89 2.03 -3.88 0.98
C PHE A 89 3.36 -3.61 1.71
N GLU A 90 4.49 -3.63 1.00
CA GLU A 90 5.81 -3.38 1.58
C GLU A 90 6.10 -1.90 1.83
N THR A 91 5.54 -1.00 1.02
CA THR A 91 5.86 0.42 1.12
C THR A 91 5.07 1.07 2.27
N PRO A 92 5.72 1.87 3.15
CA PRO A 92 5.02 2.58 4.23
C PRO A 92 4.05 3.64 3.68
N ALA A 93 3.02 3.94 4.48
CA ALA A 93 2.03 4.94 4.16
C ALA A 93 2.65 6.35 4.11
N ASP A 94 2.38 7.08 3.03
CA ASP A 94 2.85 8.46 2.82
C ASP A 94 1.87 9.28 1.98
N ASP A 95 2.25 10.51 1.63
CA ASP A 95 1.40 11.41 0.82
C ASP A 95 0.98 10.84 -0.55
N LYS A 96 1.71 9.86 -1.08
CA LYS A 96 1.42 9.20 -2.36
C LYS A 96 0.57 7.94 -2.20
N GLU A 97 0.08 7.65 -0.99
CA GLU A 97 -0.60 6.39 -0.70
C GLU A 97 -1.80 6.12 -1.61
N HIS A 98 -2.64 7.12 -1.86
CA HIS A 98 -3.78 6.94 -2.76
C HIS A 98 -3.36 6.61 -4.19
N SER A 99 -2.26 7.19 -4.68
CA SER A 99 -1.75 6.88 -6.03
C SER A 99 -1.24 5.44 -6.12
N ARG A 100 -0.60 4.92 -5.06
CA ARG A 100 -0.12 3.52 -5.04
C ARG A 100 -1.28 2.55 -4.93
N PHE A 101 -2.26 2.85 -4.08
CA PHE A 101 -3.47 2.05 -3.96
C PHE A 101 -4.20 1.90 -5.30
N GLN A 102 -4.37 2.98 -6.08
CA GLN A 102 -5.03 2.91 -7.38
C GLN A 102 -4.26 2.02 -8.38
N ARG A 103 -2.93 2.13 -8.41
CA ARG A 103 -2.09 1.26 -9.25
C ARG A 103 -2.19 -0.20 -8.84
N ALA A 104 -2.08 -0.47 -7.54
CA ALA A 104 -2.23 -1.82 -6.99
C ALA A 104 -3.62 -2.41 -7.30
N LYS A 105 -4.67 -1.59 -7.19
CA LYS A 105 -6.03 -2.01 -7.53
C LYS A 105 -6.17 -2.37 -9.02
N GLU A 106 -5.65 -1.52 -9.91
CA GLU A 106 -5.66 -1.77 -11.35
C GLU A 106 -4.88 -3.05 -11.70
N GLN A 107 -3.70 -3.25 -11.12
CA GLN A 107 -2.94 -4.47 -11.34
C GLN A 107 -3.65 -5.72 -10.80
N LEU A 108 -4.34 -5.63 -9.67
CA LEU A 108 -5.11 -6.75 -9.14
C LEU A 108 -6.26 -7.14 -10.08
N GLU A 109 -6.96 -6.15 -10.67
CA GLU A 109 -7.99 -6.38 -11.68
C GLU A 109 -7.41 -7.02 -12.96
N ILE A 110 -6.22 -6.60 -13.40
CA ILE A 110 -5.51 -7.20 -14.52
C ILE A 110 -5.13 -8.65 -14.22
N ARG A 111 -4.59 -8.94 -13.03
CA ARG A 111 -4.22 -10.30 -12.61
C ARG A 111 -5.42 -11.25 -12.61
N HIS A 112 -6.54 -10.82 -12.03
CA HIS A 112 -7.76 -11.61 -12.04
C HIS A 112 -8.24 -11.87 -13.47
N ARG A 113 -8.26 -10.85 -14.33
CA ARG A 113 -8.67 -10.99 -15.75
C ARG A 113 -7.80 -11.99 -16.52
N ASN A 114 -6.48 -11.92 -16.34
CA ASN A 114 -5.54 -12.84 -17.00
C ASN A 114 -5.69 -14.28 -16.51
N ARG A 115 -5.90 -14.49 -15.19
CA ARG A 115 -6.23 -15.81 -14.62
C ARG A 115 -7.53 -16.36 -15.21
N MET A 116 -8.59 -15.56 -15.25
CA MET A 116 -9.89 -15.95 -15.82
C MET A 116 -9.80 -16.25 -17.32
N GLU A 117 -9.02 -15.48 -18.09
CA GLU A 117 -8.83 -15.74 -19.52
C GLU A 117 -8.11 -17.06 -19.78
N ARG A 118 -7.12 -17.42 -18.95
CA ARG A 118 -6.46 -18.73 -19.03
C ARG A 118 -7.44 -19.88 -18.83
N VAL A 119 -8.23 -19.82 -17.75
CA VAL A 119 -9.24 -20.87 -17.46
C VAL A 119 -10.28 -20.95 -18.58
N ARG A 120 -10.71 -19.81 -19.13
CA ARG A 120 -11.61 -19.79 -20.29
C ARG A 120 -11.01 -20.52 -21.50
N LYS A 121 -9.75 -20.26 -21.83
CA LYS A 121 -9.05 -20.92 -22.95
C LYS A 121 -8.88 -22.42 -22.71
N GLU A 122 -8.48 -22.81 -21.50
CA GLU A 122 -8.37 -24.21 -21.09
C GLU A 122 -9.73 -24.93 -21.19
N TRP A 123 -10.82 -24.26 -20.81
CA TRP A 123 -12.17 -24.79 -20.95
C TRP A 123 -12.59 -24.94 -22.42
N GLU A 124 -12.38 -23.94 -23.27
CA GLU A 124 -12.70 -24.01 -24.70
C GLU A 124 -11.96 -25.16 -25.42
N GLU A 125 -10.70 -25.40 -25.04
CA GLU A 125 -9.92 -26.52 -25.57
C GLU A 125 -10.45 -27.87 -25.07
N ALA A 126 -10.72 -27.98 -23.76
CA ALA A 126 -11.24 -29.19 -23.17
C ALA A 126 -12.63 -29.56 -23.71
N ASP A 127 -13.52 -28.58 -23.90
CA ASP A 127 -14.85 -28.79 -24.50
C ASP A 127 -14.75 -29.28 -25.95
N ARG A 128 -13.80 -28.72 -26.72
CA ARG A 128 -13.55 -29.15 -28.10
C ARG A 128 -13.11 -30.62 -28.17
N GLN A 129 -12.27 -31.06 -27.23
CA GLN A 129 -11.81 -32.45 -27.13
C GLN A 129 -12.92 -33.37 -26.60
N ALA A 130 -13.81 -32.86 -25.74
CA ALA A 130 -14.88 -33.61 -25.10
C ALA A 130 -16.10 -33.93 -25.99
N LYS A 131 -16.11 -33.48 -27.25
CA LYS A 131 -17.25 -33.64 -28.18
C LYS A 131 -17.73 -35.09 -28.33
N ASN A 132 -16.83 -36.05 -28.23
CA ASN A 132 -17.11 -37.49 -28.39
C ASN A 132 -17.17 -38.26 -27.07
N LEU A 133 -17.05 -37.59 -25.91
CA LEU A 133 -17.07 -38.25 -24.60
C LEU A 133 -18.49 -38.61 -24.14
N PRO A 134 -18.64 -39.67 -23.32
CA PRO A 134 -19.88 -40.00 -22.63
C PRO A 134 -20.42 -38.82 -21.81
N LYS A 135 -21.76 -38.74 -21.66
CA LYS A 135 -22.43 -37.66 -20.93
C LYS A 135 -21.91 -37.47 -19.50
N ALA A 136 -21.61 -38.57 -18.79
CA ALA A 136 -21.11 -38.53 -17.41
C ALA A 136 -19.72 -37.88 -17.31
N GLU A 137 -18.82 -38.18 -18.24
CA GLU A 137 -17.48 -37.57 -18.29
C GLU A 137 -17.56 -36.09 -18.65
N ARG A 138 -18.44 -35.73 -19.59
CA ARG A 138 -18.70 -34.33 -19.93
C ARG A 138 -19.26 -33.53 -18.74
N GLN A 139 -20.14 -34.13 -17.95
CA GLN A 139 -20.67 -33.48 -16.74
C GLN A 139 -19.58 -33.23 -15.71
N THR A 140 -18.67 -34.20 -15.54
CA THR A 140 -17.52 -34.08 -14.64
C THR A 140 -16.58 -32.96 -15.09
N LEU A 141 -16.34 -32.84 -16.40
CA LEU A 141 -15.54 -31.75 -16.97
C LEU A 141 -16.14 -30.37 -16.68
N ILE A 142 -17.44 -30.21 -16.87
CA ILE A 142 -18.15 -28.95 -16.59
C ILE A 142 -18.03 -28.59 -15.11
N GLN A 143 -18.26 -29.57 -14.22
CA GLN A 143 -18.14 -29.35 -12.76
C GLN A 143 -16.73 -28.94 -12.35
N HIS A 144 -15.70 -29.53 -12.97
CA HIS A 144 -14.31 -29.17 -12.69
C HIS A 144 -14.02 -27.70 -13.02
N PHE A 145 -14.42 -27.22 -14.20
CA PHE A 145 -14.22 -25.82 -14.59
C PHE A 145 -15.09 -24.85 -13.79
N GLN A 146 -16.33 -25.24 -13.43
CA GLN A 146 -17.17 -24.45 -12.52
C GLN A 146 -16.48 -24.24 -11.17
N ALA A 147 -15.99 -25.32 -10.55
CA ALA A 147 -15.27 -25.22 -9.28
C ALA A 147 -13.99 -24.38 -9.40
N MET A 148 -13.29 -24.46 -10.52
CA MET A 148 -12.09 -23.65 -10.77
C MET A 148 -12.43 -22.15 -10.89
N VAL A 149 -13.52 -21.80 -11.57
CA VAL A 149 -14.00 -20.41 -11.68
C VAL A 149 -14.42 -19.88 -10.33
N GLU A 150 -15.23 -20.63 -9.57
CA GLU A 150 -15.68 -20.27 -8.22
C GLU A 150 -14.48 -20.00 -7.29
N SER A 151 -13.48 -20.90 -7.30
CA SER A 151 -12.26 -20.72 -6.52
C SER A 151 -11.49 -19.46 -6.90
N LEU A 152 -11.39 -19.14 -8.20
CA LEU A 152 -10.70 -17.92 -8.67
C LEU A 152 -11.46 -16.63 -8.34
N GLU A 153 -12.80 -16.68 -8.33
CA GLU A 153 -13.63 -15.57 -7.91
C GLU A 153 -13.50 -15.29 -6.41
N GLU A 154 -13.49 -16.35 -5.59
CA GLU A 154 -13.29 -16.23 -4.13
C GLU A 154 -11.90 -15.68 -3.79
N GLU A 155 -10.84 -16.19 -4.44
CA GLU A 155 -9.48 -15.66 -4.30
C GLU A 155 -9.41 -14.16 -4.64
N ALA A 156 -9.99 -13.77 -5.77
CA ALA A 156 -9.97 -12.37 -6.21
C ALA A 156 -10.78 -11.45 -5.30
N ALA A 157 -11.90 -11.93 -4.75
CA ALA A 157 -12.67 -11.21 -3.75
C ALA A 157 -11.85 -10.99 -2.47
N SER A 158 -11.16 -12.03 -1.99
CA SER A 158 -10.31 -11.97 -0.81
C SER A 158 -9.12 -11.00 -0.98
N GLU A 159 -8.39 -11.10 -2.10
CA GLU A 159 -7.26 -10.20 -2.41
C GLU A 159 -7.72 -8.73 -2.49
N LYS A 160 -8.87 -8.47 -3.13
CA LYS A 160 -9.45 -7.13 -3.24
C LYS A 160 -9.85 -6.59 -1.87
N GLN A 161 -10.45 -7.42 -1.03
CA GLN A 161 -10.83 -7.03 0.33
C GLN A 161 -9.60 -6.66 1.16
N GLN A 162 -8.56 -7.50 1.16
CA GLN A 162 -7.31 -7.24 1.87
C GLN A 162 -6.67 -5.90 1.45
N LEU A 163 -6.63 -5.63 0.13
CA LEU A 163 -6.09 -4.39 -0.41
C LEU A 163 -6.87 -3.15 0.07
N VAL A 164 -8.21 -3.23 0.03
CA VAL A 164 -9.10 -2.14 0.46
C VAL A 164 -9.01 -1.90 1.96
N GLU A 165 -9.04 -2.95 2.78
CA GLU A 165 -8.95 -2.83 4.24
C GLU A 165 -7.62 -2.22 4.68
N THR A 166 -6.52 -2.65 4.06
CA THR A 166 -5.18 -2.09 4.31
C THR A 166 -5.14 -0.60 3.94
N HIS A 167 -5.71 -0.23 2.80
CA HIS A 167 -5.80 1.16 2.38
C HIS A 167 -6.61 2.02 3.36
N LEU A 168 -7.79 1.54 3.77
CA LEU A 168 -8.65 2.26 4.71
C LEU A 168 -7.95 2.48 6.05
N ALA A 169 -7.29 1.46 6.60
CA ALA A 169 -6.54 1.57 7.86
C ALA A 169 -5.38 2.58 7.76
N ARG A 170 -4.61 2.55 6.66
CA ARG A 170 -3.53 3.51 6.43
C ARG A 170 -4.04 4.94 6.28
N VAL A 171 -5.12 5.14 5.51
CA VAL A 171 -5.71 6.47 5.33
C VAL A 171 -6.28 7.01 6.64
N GLU A 172 -6.95 6.19 7.43
CA GLU A 172 -7.46 6.56 8.75
C GLU A 172 -6.32 7.01 9.67
N ALA A 173 -5.23 6.22 9.76
CA ALA A 173 -4.06 6.59 10.55
C ALA A 173 -3.45 7.93 10.10
N MET A 174 -3.26 8.11 8.78
CA MET A 174 -2.73 9.35 8.22
C MET A 174 -3.63 10.58 8.48
N LEU A 175 -4.95 10.41 8.42
CA LEU A 175 -5.91 11.48 8.71
C LEU A 175 -5.87 11.85 10.19
N ASN A 176 -5.83 10.84 11.07
CA ASN A 176 -5.70 11.02 12.51
C ASN A 176 -4.41 11.76 12.90
N ASP A 177 -3.27 11.37 12.31
CA ASP A 177 -1.97 12.02 12.57
C ASP A 177 -1.95 13.47 12.08
N ARG A 178 -2.43 13.73 10.86
CA ARG A 178 -2.50 15.09 10.32
C ARG A 178 -3.41 15.99 11.17
N ARG A 179 -4.56 15.47 11.61
CA ARG A 179 -5.48 16.18 12.49
C ARG A 179 -4.83 16.51 13.83
N ARG A 180 -4.20 15.51 14.47
CA ARG A 180 -3.51 15.67 15.75
C ARG A 180 -2.42 16.73 15.66
N LEU A 181 -1.53 16.63 14.67
CA LEU A 181 -0.44 17.58 14.48
C LEU A 181 -0.97 18.99 14.18
N ALA A 182 -2.03 19.13 13.38
CA ALA A 182 -2.64 20.42 13.10
C ALA A 182 -3.28 21.05 14.35
N LEU A 183 -3.92 20.24 15.20
CA LEU A 183 -4.48 20.68 16.47
C LEU A 183 -3.39 21.11 17.46
N GLU A 184 -2.33 20.33 17.62
CA GLU A 184 -1.18 20.66 18.48
C GLU A 184 -0.56 22.00 18.07
N ASN A 185 -0.35 22.22 16.77
CA ASN A 185 0.16 23.50 16.25
C ASN A 185 -0.80 24.66 16.51
N TYR A 186 -2.11 24.45 16.41
CA TYR A 186 -3.11 25.47 16.71
C TYR A 186 -3.13 25.83 18.20
N LEU A 187 -3.10 24.83 19.08
CA LEU A 187 -3.02 25.03 20.53
C LEU A 187 -1.73 25.77 20.92
N ALA A 188 -0.60 25.42 20.33
CA ALA A 188 0.67 26.11 20.56
C ALA A 188 0.61 27.58 20.09
N ALA A 189 -0.06 27.87 18.96
CA ALA A 189 -0.24 29.23 18.49
C ALA A 189 -1.16 30.06 19.41
N LEU A 190 -2.19 29.45 20.00
CA LEU A 190 -3.07 30.10 20.99
C LEU A 190 -2.37 30.41 22.31
N GLN A 191 -1.45 29.52 22.73
CA GLN A 191 -0.70 29.67 23.99
C GLN A 191 0.56 30.53 23.86
N ALA A 192 0.89 30.99 22.65
CA ALA A 192 2.04 31.86 22.43
C ALA A 192 1.87 33.19 23.17
N ASP A 193 2.98 33.73 23.68
CA ASP A 193 3.00 35.01 24.37
C ASP A 193 3.94 36.01 23.64
N PRO A 194 3.40 37.10 23.04
CA PRO A 194 1.99 37.40 22.87
C PRO A 194 1.34 36.54 21.76
N PRO A 195 0.01 36.28 21.82
CA PRO A 195 -0.70 35.56 20.77
C PRO A 195 -0.66 36.34 19.46
N ARG A 196 -0.38 35.67 18.34
CA ARG A 196 -0.27 36.31 17.02
C ARG A 196 -1.47 35.94 16.13
N PRO A 197 -2.36 36.89 15.80
CA PRO A 197 -3.58 36.64 15.02
C PRO A 197 -3.33 35.84 13.74
N HIS A 198 -2.37 36.29 12.91
CA HIS A 198 -2.04 35.62 11.65
C HIS A 198 -1.59 34.17 11.84
N ARG A 199 -0.77 33.87 12.86
CA ARG A 199 -0.28 32.50 13.11
C ARG A 199 -1.41 31.60 13.61
N ILE A 200 -2.25 32.10 14.51
CA ILE A 200 -3.42 31.38 15.01
C ILE A 200 -4.36 31.04 13.86
N LEU A 201 -4.66 32.01 12.98
CA LEU A 201 -5.51 31.79 11.83
C LEU A 201 -4.91 30.79 10.82
N GLN A 202 -3.61 30.84 10.57
CA GLN A 202 -2.95 29.88 9.67
C GLN A 202 -3.01 28.46 10.24
N ALA A 203 -2.76 28.29 11.54
CA ALA A 203 -2.84 27.00 12.21
C ALA A 203 -4.28 26.47 12.23
N LEU A 204 -5.26 27.34 12.54
CA LEU A 204 -6.68 27.00 12.50
C LEU A 204 -7.13 26.57 11.10
N ARG A 205 -6.75 27.31 10.05
CA ARG A 205 -7.05 26.93 8.65
C ARG A 205 -6.49 25.55 8.30
N ARG A 206 -5.28 25.21 8.77
CA ARG A 206 -4.69 23.87 8.57
C ARG A 206 -5.48 22.78 9.29
N TYR A 207 -5.88 23.03 10.54
CA TYR A 207 -6.70 22.11 11.33
C TYR A 207 -8.07 21.87 10.70
N VAL A 208 -8.80 22.94 10.35
CA VAL A 208 -10.11 22.84 9.69
C VAL A 208 -10.01 22.08 8.36
N ARG A 209 -8.94 22.29 7.57
CA ARG A 209 -8.70 21.51 6.35
C ARG A 209 -8.46 20.03 6.64
N ALA A 210 -7.76 19.69 7.72
CA ALA A 210 -7.53 18.30 8.11
C ALA A 210 -8.85 17.60 8.50
N GLU A 211 -9.68 18.25 9.32
CA GLU A 211 -11.01 17.75 9.70
C GLU A 211 -11.94 17.58 8.49
N ASN A 212 -11.98 18.58 7.61
CA ASN A 212 -12.80 18.49 6.40
C ASN A 212 -12.33 17.39 5.44
N LYS A 213 -11.04 17.07 5.43
CA LYS A 213 -10.51 15.95 4.65
C LYS A 213 -11.00 14.60 5.20
N ASP A 214 -11.04 14.45 6.52
CA ASP A 214 -11.58 13.29 7.23
C ASP A 214 -13.09 13.11 6.95
N ARG A 215 -13.85 14.20 7.05
CA ARG A 215 -15.26 14.26 6.67
C ARG A 215 -15.50 13.82 5.23
N GLN A 216 -14.80 14.43 4.27
CA GLN A 216 -14.95 14.11 2.85
C GLN A 216 -14.58 12.67 2.54
N HIS A 217 -13.54 12.13 3.18
CA HIS A 217 -13.15 10.74 3.02
C HIS A 217 -14.26 9.80 3.50
N THR A 218 -14.79 10.05 4.70
CA THR A 218 -15.91 9.28 5.28
C THR A 218 -17.14 9.28 4.36
N ILE A 219 -17.53 10.45 3.84
CA ILE A 219 -18.69 10.59 2.95
C ILE A 219 -18.47 9.85 1.62
N ARG A 220 -17.31 10.05 0.97
CA ARG A 220 -17.00 9.40 -0.32
C ARG A 220 -16.94 7.88 -0.18
N HIS A 221 -16.37 7.38 0.92
CA HIS A 221 -16.35 5.95 1.20
C HIS A 221 -17.77 5.39 1.33
N TYR A 222 -18.63 6.04 2.14
CA TYR A 222 -20.02 5.61 2.29
C TYR A 222 -20.80 5.67 0.98
N GLN A 223 -20.63 6.74 0.18
CA GLN A 223 -21.25 6.87 -1.15
C GLN A 223 -20.81 5.74 -2.10
N HIS A 224 -19.53 5.38 -2.08
CA HIS A 224 -19.04 4.26 -2.87
C HIS A 224 -19.67 2.94 -2.42
N VAL A 225 -19.66 2.63 -1.12
CA VAL A 225 -20.28 1.42 -0.56
C VAL A 225 -21.77 1.37 -0.93
N LEU A 226 -22.50 2.48 -0.79
CA LEU A 226 -23.91 2.56 -1.18
C LEU A 226 -24.16 2.27 -2.66
N ALA A 227 -23.25 2.70 -3.54
CA ALA A 227 -23.36 2.47 -4.97
C ALA A 227 -23.06 1.03 -5.39
N VAL A 228 -22.24 0.30 -4.63
CA VAL A 228 -21.81 -1.08 -4.99
C VAL A 228 -22.49 -2.17 -4.16
N ASP A 229 -22.88 -1.86 -2.92
CA ASP A 229 -23.46 -2.79 -1.94
C ASP A 229 -24.39 -2.02 -0.96
N PRO A 230 -25.67 -1.84 -1.33
CA PRO A 230 -26.63 -1.10 -0.51
C PRO A 230 -26.91 -1.75 0.86
N GLU A 231 -26.85 -3.07 0.97
CA GLU A 231 -27.09 -3.78 2.23
C GLU A 231 -25.97 -3.52 3.22
N LYS A 232 -24.71 -3.62 2.77
CA LYS A 232 -23.54 -3.26 3.60
C LYS A 232 -23.56 -1.78 3.97
N ALA A 233 -23.95 -0.90 3.05
CA ALA A 233 -24.11 0.51 3.36
C ALA A 233 -25.14 0.74 4.49
N ALA A 234 -26.28 0.04 4.45
CA ALA A 234 -27.29 0.13 5.49
C ALA A 234 -26.75 -0.29 6.87
N GLN A 235 -25.93 -1.36 6.92
CA GLN A 235 -25.28 -1.82 8.16
C GLN A 235 -24.27 -0.80 8.70
N MET A 236 -23.52 -0.13 7.83
CA MET A 236 -22.49 0.85 8.22
C MET A 236 -23.05 2.25 8.54
N LYS A 237 -24.30 2.53 8.15
CA LYS A 237 -24.92 3.87 8.22
C LYS A 237 -24.84 4.52 9.60
N SER A 238 -25.18 3.78 10.66
CA SER A 238 -25.17 4.31 12.02
C SER A 238 -23.77 4.72 12.49
N GLN A 239 -22.76 3.91 12.17
CA GLN A 239 -21.36 4.18 12.48
C GLN A 239 -20.86 5.42 11.72
N VAL A 240 -21.16 5.52 10.43
CA VAL A 240 -20.79 6.68 9.60
C VAL A 240 -21.40 7.97 10.14
N MET A 241 -22.69 7.95 10.48
CA MET A 241 -23.37 9.11 11.05
C MET A 241 -22.77 9.54 12.39
N THR A 242 -22.43 8.59 13.26
CA THR A 242 -21.74 8.87 14.53
C THR A 242 -20.39 9.50 14.28
N HIS A 243 -19.59 8.97 13.35
CA HIS A 243 -18.27 9.53 13.04
C HIS A 243 -18.37 10.99 12.55
N LEU A 244 -19.30 11.28 11.65
CA LEU A 244 -19.50 12.65 11.14
C LEU A 244 -19.90 13.64 12.25
N ARG A 245 -20.78 13.22 13.18
CA ARG A 245 -21.14 14.04 14.35
C ARG A 245 -19.94 14.32 15.25
N VAL A 246 -19.12 13.32 15.51
CA VAL A 246 -17.90 13.47 16.33
C VAL A 246 -16.94 14.48 15.68
N ILE A 247 -16.77 14.43 14.35
CA ILE A 247 -15.96 15.42 13.61
C ILE A 247 -16.53 16.84 13.82
N ASP A 248 -17.85 17.01 13.66
CA ASP A 248 -18.51 18.30 13.85
C ASP A 248 -18.37 18.86 15.27
N GLU A 249 -18.64 18.03 16.28
CA GLU A 249 -18.53 18.41 17.69
C GLU A 249 -17.10 18.81 18.04
N ARG A 250 -16.11 18.01 17.61
CA ARG A 250 -14.69 18.29 17.86
C ARG A 250 -14.24 19.58 17.16
N MET A 251 -14.67 19.81 15.92
CA MET A 251 -14.38 21.05 15.19
C MET A 251 -14.97 22.27 15.91
N ASN A 252 -16.22 22.19 16.36
CA ASN A 252 -16.88 23.26 17.11
C ASN A 252 -16.22 23.52 18.47
N GLN A 253 -15.85 22.48 19.20
CA GLN A 253 -15.08 22.60 20.45
C GLN A 253 -13.74 23.31 20.19
N SER A 254 -13.07 23.01 19.09
CA SER A 254 -11.77 23.62 18.76
C SER A 254 -11.91 25.10 18.37
N LEU A 255 -12.98 25.46 17.66
CA LEU A 255 -13.32 26.86 17.35
C LEU A 255 -13.66 27.64 18.62
N SER A 256 -14.32 27.02 19.59
CA SER A 256 -14.66 27.66 20.87
C SER A 256 -13.43 28.10 21.69
N LEU A 257 -12.25 27.54 21.42
CA LEU A 257 -11.01 27.94 22.09
C LEU A 257 -10.59 29.38 21.77
N LEU A 258 -11.06 29.96 20.65
CA LEU A 258 -10.82 31.36 20.30
C LEU A 258 -11.41 32.34 21.32
N TYR A 259 -12.47 31.95 22.05
CA TYR A 259 -13.03 32.79 23.12
C TYR A 259 -12.03 33.05 24.26
N LYS A 260 -10.95 32.27 24.37
CA LYS A 260 -9.87 32.52 25.33
C LYS A 260 -8.97 33.69 24.93
N VAL A 261 -9.02 34.13 23.67
CA VAL A 261 -8.20 35.21 23.12
C VAL A 261 -9.10 36.18 22.33
N PRO A 262 -9.97 36.96 23.01
CA PRO A 262 -11.07 37.69 22.37
C PRO A 262 -10.62 38.72 21.34
N TYR A 263 -9.49 39.42 21.55
CA TYR A 263 -8.98 40.39 20.58
C TYR A 263 -8.57 39.72 19.25
N VAL A 264 -7.94 38.55 19.32
CA VAL A 264 -7.57 37.78 18.12
C VAL A 264 -8.83 37.31 17.42
N ALA A 265 -9.80 36.79 18.18
CA ALA A 265 -11.04 36.27 17.64
C ALA A 265 -11.79 37.33 16.82
N GLU A 266 -11.83 38.57 17.30
CA GLU A 266 -12.46 39.71 16.62
C GLU A 266 -11.72 40.07 15.32
N GLU A 267 -10.38 40.08 15.34
CA GLU A 267 -9.55 40.38 14.17
C GLU A 267 -9.69 39.34 13.04
N ILE A 268 -9.82 38.05 13.39
CA ILE A 268 -9.85 36.97 12.39
C ILE A 268 -11.26 36.47 12.05
N GLN A 269 -12.31 37.05 12.63
CA GLN A 269 -13.70 36.57 12.54
C GLN A 269 -14.20 36.46 11.10
N ASP A 270 -13.92 37.48 10.28
CA ASP A 270 -14.34 37.51 8.86
C ASP A 270 -13.63 36.44 8.03
N GLU A 271 -12.36 36.19 8.31
CA GLU A 271 -11.54 35.19 7.62
C GLU A 271 -11.90 33.74 7.98
N ILE A 272 -12.42 33.52 9.19
CA ILE A 272 -12.96 32.22 9.63
C ILE A 272 -14.26 31.92 8.86
N GLY A 273 -15.15 32.91 8.73
CA GLY A 273 -16.41 32.77 7.98
C GLY A 273 -16.19 32.36 6.52
N GLU A 274 -15.15 32.90 5.89
CA GLU A 274 -14.77 32.55 4.52
C GLU A 274 -14.14 31.14 4.42
N SER A 275 -13.27 30.78 5.37
CA SER A 275 -12.64 29.45 5.43
C SER A 275 -13.64 28.32 5.70
N CYS A 276 -14.78 28.64 6.33
CA CYS A 276 -15.93 27.75 6.57
C CYS A 276 -16.87 27.61 5.35
N SER A 277 -16.74 28.48 4.34
CA SER A 277 -17.53 28.52 3.09
C SER A 277 -19.00 28.11 3.21
N GLY A 278 -19.85 28.81 3.96
CA GLY A 278 -21.30 28.56 3.88
C GLY A 278 -22.16 29.27 4.92
N LYS A 279 -22.31 30.59 4.78
CA LYS A 279 -23.10 31.54 5.59
C LYS A 279 -22.50 31.93 6.95
N LYS A 280 -22.39 33.25 7.12
CA LYS A 280 -22.03 33.95 8.36
C LYS A 280 -22.99 33.54 9.49
N SER A 281 -22.45 33.01 10.57
CA SER A 281 -23.12 32.99 11.88
C SER A 281 -22.07 33.17 12.98
N PRO A 282 -22.32 34.01 14.01
CA PRO A 282 -21.44 34.15 15.17
C PRO A 282 -21.37 32.89 16.05
N ARG A 283 -22.06 31.80 15.67
CA ARG A 283 -22.25 30.56 16.45
C ARG A 283 -21.79 29.29 15.73
N GLY A 284 -20.73 29.37 14.92
CA GLY A 284 -20.02 28.19 14.41
C GLY A 284 -20.21 27.88 12.93
N CYS A 285 -19.35 26.97 12.46
CA CYS A 285 -19.15 26.53 11.09
C CYS A 285 -20.25 25.52 10.69
N ASN A 286 -21.53 25.93 10.70
CA ASN A 286 -22.65 25.02 10.45
C ASN A 286 -23.04 24.98 8.96
N LYS A 287 -22.42 24.07 8.21
CA LYS A 287 -22.91 23.58 6.90
C LYS A 287 -23.73 22.28 7.01
N ASN A 288 -24.01 21.86 8.24
CA ASN A 288 -24.34 20.49 8.58
C ASN A 288 -25.76 20.07 8.20
N GLU A 289 -26.63 20.97 7.77
CA GLU A 289 -28.00 20.60 7.43
C GLU A 289 -28.19 20.26 5.95
N SER A 290 -27.42 20.85 5.03
CA SER A 290 -27.61 20.64 3.58
C SER A 290 -26.89 19.41 3.04
N GLU A 291 -25.66 19.13 3.47
CA GLU A 291 -24.90 17.94 3.02
C GLU A 291 -25.36 16.67 3.75
N MET A 292 -25.75 16.81 5.03
CA MET A 292 -26.43 15.77 5.77
C MET A 292 -27.85 15.57 5.23
N LYS A 293 -28.54 16.62 4.74
CA LYS A 293 -29.72 16.47 3.88
C LYS A 293 -29.41 15.76 2.58
N THR A 294 -28.31 16.00 1.88
CA THR A 294 -27.98 15.23 0.67
C THR A 294 -27.81 13.75 0.99
N VAL A 295 -27.11 13.40 2.08
CA VAL A 295 -27.00 12.00 2.56
C VAL A 295 -28.35 11.44 3.05
N MET A 296 -29.24 12.27 3.60
CA MET A 296 -30.61 11.90 4.02
C MET A 296 -31.66 11.93 2.90
N GLU A 297 -31.46 12.71 1.82
CA GLU A 297 -32.34 12.84 0.64
C GLU A 297 -32.11 11.66 -0.30
N PHE A 298 -30.87 11.19 -0.42
CA PHE A 298 -30.59 9.87 -1.02
C PHE A 298 -31.18 8.70 -0.21
N ALA A 299 -31.61 8.95 1.04
CA ALA A 299 -32.26 7.95 1.90
C ALA A 299 -33.80 8.00 1.86
N TYR A 300 -34.40 8.77 0.93
CA TYR A 300 -35.85 8.78 0.71
C TYR A 300 -36.17 8.36 -0.74
N VAL A 301 -35.86 7.10 -1.07
CA VAL A 301 -36.63 6.39 -2.10
C VAL A 301 -37.81 5.77 -1.37
N PRO A 302 -39.04 6.28 -1.51
CA PRO A 302 -40.20 5.59 -0.96
C PRO A 302 -40.32 4.25 -1.69
N ASP A 303 -40.40 3.15 -0.92
CA ASP A 303 -40.80 1.84 -1.43
C ASP A 303 -42.03 2.01 -2.33
N ARG A 304 -41.93 1.58 -3.59
CA ARG A 304 -43.06 1.36 -4.49
C ARG A 304 -43.15 -0.11 -4.82
#